data_AF-A0A920YTC2-F1
#
_entry.id   AF-A0A920YTC2-F1
#
_cell.length_a   1.000
_cell.length_b   1.000
_cell.length_c   1.000
_cell.angle_alpha   90.00
_cell.angle_beta   90.00
_cell.angle_gamma   90.00
#
_symmetry.space_group_name_H-M   'P 1'
#
loop_
_entity.id
_entity.type
_entity.pdbx_description
1 polymer ?
#
loop_
_entity_poly.entity_id
_entity_poly.type
_entity_poly.pdbx_seq_one_letter_code
_entity_poly.pdbx_strand_id
1 'polypeptide(L)'
;MYKRLFIVIICMMAFCSCSNKNITSKPLNKNQISAKQIVEGVEPFINEVFADKKYHIGKIFMKLNKMHKGDVILTYAEDVEKGEPNVYEAKIDTKKGQIDYIKKLGRNSKINPGKIGFSDWKVDSTDALKITTSLFEDLEDFQYDSITIQSNNMYKEKHEIWIVELYSSTQKKKYWSEIDPVTGAVYDSGVSQ
;
A
#
# COMPACT_ATOMS: atom_id res chain seq x y z
N MET A 1 -9.48 -51.30 34.86
CA MET A 1 -8.21 -50.62 34.49
C MET A 1 -8.37 -49.87 33.17
N TYR A 2 -9.14 -48.79 33.13
CA TYR A 2 -9.30 -47.94 31.94
C TYR A 2 -9.29 -46.48 32.38
N LYS A 3 -8.11 -45.92 32.61
CA LYS A 3 -7.97 -44.52 33.04
C LYS A 3 -6.64 -43.89 32.66
N ARG A 4 -6.03 -44.29 31.52
CA ARG A 4 -4.79 -43.68 31.01
C ARG A 4 -4.66 -43.69 29.48
N LEU A 5 -5.78 -43.72 28.74
CA LEU A 5 -5.75 -43.75 27.27
C LEU A 5 -6.51 -42.60 26.58
N PHE A 6 -6.79 -41.51 27.29
CA PHE A 6 -7.57 -40.38 26.74
C PHE A 6 -6.83 -39.04 26.64
N ILE A 7 -5.55 -38.98 27.00
CA ILE A 7 -4.79 -37.70 27.05
C ILE A 7 -3.84 -37.52 25.85
N VAL A 8 -3.62 -38.55 25.03
CA VAL A 8 -2.64 -38.46 23.91
C VAL A 8 -3.25 -37.92 22.61
N ILE A 9 -4.59 -37.89 22.45
CA ILE A 9 -5.22 -37.51 21.19
C ILE A 9 -5.52 -36.00 21.08
N ILE A 10 -5.56 -35.26 22.19
CA ILE A 10 -5.87 -33.81 22.17
C ILE A 10 -4.66 -32.94 21.79
N CYS A 11 -3.43 -33.45 21.91
CA CYS A 11 -2.22 -32.68 21.53
C CYS A 11 -1.85 -32.76 20.04
N MET A 12 -2.44 -33.67 19.25
CA MET A 12 -2.11 -33.78 17.81
C MET A 12 -2.90 -32.84 16.90
N MET A 13 -3.89 -32.10 17.41
CA MET A 13 -4.65 -31.11 16.62
C MET A 13 -4.10 -29.67 16.70
N ALA A 14 -2.90 -29.46 17.27
CA ALA A 14 -2.24 -28.16 17.29
C ALA A 14 -1.13 -28.00 16.22
N PHE A 15 -0.83 -29.05 15.45
CA PHE A 15 0.21 -29.05 14.43
C PHE A 15 -0.39 -29.43 13.07
N CYS A 16 -0.90 -28.41 12.36
CA CYS A 16 -0.87 -28.26 10.90
C CYS A 16 -1.99 -27.31 10.46
N SER A 17 -1.71 -26.01 10.57
CA SER A 17 -2.29 -25.05 9.64
C SER A 17 -1.25 -23.97 9.37
N CYS A 18 -0.23 -24.32 8.58
CA CYS A 18 0.36 -23.33 7.69
C CYS A 18 -0.66 -23.04 6.57
N SER A 19 -1.84 -22.55 6.96
CA SER A 19 -2.79 -21.97 6.02
C SER A 19 -2.15 -20.67 5.53
N ASN A 20 -1.90 -20.57 4.23
CA ASN A 20 -1.70 -19.27 3.59
C ASN A 20 -3.00 -18.50 3.81
N LYS A 21 -3.07 -17.75 4.91
CA LYS A 21 -4.27 -17.04 5.35
C LYS A 21 -4.55 -15.92 4.36
N ASN A 22 -5.40 -16.21 3.38
CA ASN A 22 -5.94 -15.21 2.48
C ASN A 22 -7.16 -14.60 3.15
N ILE A 23 -7.18 -13.28 3.24
CA ILE A 23 -8.33 -12.54 3.74
C ILE A 23 -9.09 -12.02 2.52
N THR A 24 -10.42 -12.11 2.54
CA THR A 24 -11.29 -11.55 1.51
C THR A 24 -12.40 -10.74 2.16
N SER A 25 -12.81 -9.67 1.48
CA SER A 25 -14.00 -8.88 1.81
C SER A 25 -14.09 -8.44 3.28
N LYS A 26 -13.17 -7.59 3.73
CA LYS A 26 -13.23 -6.97 5.07
C LYS A 26 -13.67 -5.51 5.00
N PRO A 27 -14.54 -5.05 5.90
CA PRO A 27 -14.94 -3.65 5.92
C PRO A 27 -13.75 -2.74 6.27
N LEU A 28 -13.71 -1.57 5.65
CA LEU A 28 -12.78 -0.49 5.92
C LEU A 28 -13.58 0.81 6.05
N ASN A 29 -13.09 1.80 6.81
CA ASN A 29 -13.83 3.05 6.95
C ASN A 29 -13.78 3.83 5.63
N LYS A 30 -14.96 4.12 5.05
CA LYS A 30 -15.11 4.86 3.78
C LYS A 30 -14.50 6.26 3.81
N ASN A 31 -14.28 6.83 5.00
CA ASN A 31 -13.68 8.15 5.16
C ASN A 31 -12.15 8.12 5.19
N GLN A 32 -11.53 6.94 5.22
CA GLN A 32 -10.07 6.80 5.06
C GLN A 32 -9.72 7.09 3.60
N ILE A 33 -9.04 8.22 3.38
CA ILE A 33 -8.72 8.74 2.04
C ILE A 33 -7.21 8.84 1.80
N SER A 34 -6.43 9.08 2.85
CA SER A 34 -4.98 9.18 2.74
C SER A 34 -4.30 7.81 2.86
N ALA A 35 -3.04 7.71 2.44
CA ALA A 35 -2.31 6.46 2.54
C ALA A 35 -2.14 6.06 4.00
N LYS A 36 -1.85 7.00 4.93
CA LYS A 36 -1.70 6.66 6.37
C LYS A 36 -2.96 6.09 6.96
N GLN A 37 -4.07 6.77 6.73
CA GLN A 37 -5.37 6.31 7.21
C GLN A 37 -5.71 4.91 6.69
N ILE A 38 -5.42 4.62 5.42
CA ILE A 38 -5.70 3.30 4.82
C ILE A 38 -4.76 2.24 5.40
N VAL A 39 -3.47 2.54 5.57
CA VAL A 39 -2.50 1.63 6.20
C VAL A 39 -2.94 1.27 7.62
N GLU A 40 -3.26 2.27 8.45
CA GLU A 40 -3.76 2.07 9.82
C GLU A 40 -5.04 1.21 9.85
N GLY A 41 -5.95 1.39 8.89
CA GLY A 41 -7.17 0.60 8.80
C GLY A 41 -6.95 -0.85 8.35
N VAL A 42 -5.88 -1.11 7.58
CA VAL A 42 -5.53 -2.44 7.06
C VAL A 42 -4.64 -3.21 8.05
N GLU A 43 -3.87 -2.51 8.87
CA GLU A 43 -2.87 -3.05 9.79
C GLU A 43 -3.36 -4.22 10.67
N PRO A 44 -4.56 -4.18 11.30
CA PRO A 44 -5.04 -5.31 12.11
C PRO A 44 -5.14 -6.62 11.31
N PHE A 45 -5.52 -6.54 10.03
CA PHE A 45 -5.65 -7.70 9.16
C PHE A 45 -4.30 -8.20 8.64
N ILE A 46 -3.31 -7.32 8.55
CA ILE A 46 -1.93 -7.69 8.21
C ILE A 46 -1.25 -8.37 9.41
N ASN A 47 -1.44 -7.84 10.61
CA ASN A 47 -1.00 -8.49 11.86
C ASN A 47 -1.56 -9.91 11.99
N GLU A 48 -2.82 -10.11 11.60
CA GLU A 48 -3.45 -11.43 11.54
C GLU A 48 -2.79 -12.43 10.57
N VAL A 49 -2.13 -11.94 9.53
CA VAL A 49 -1.48 -12.74 8.47
C VAL A 49 -0.02 -13.02 8.79
N PHE A 50 0.69 -12.03 9.33
CA PHE A 50 2.08 -12.18 9.76
C PHE A 50 2.22 -12.79 11.17
N ALA A 51 1.15 -12.81 11.96
CA ALA A 51 1.13 -13.30 13.33
C ALA A 51 2.20 -12.61 14.20
N ASP A 52 3.24 -13.34 14.62
CA ASP A 52 4.35 -12.87 15.44
C ASP A 52 5.57 -12.40 14.61
N LYS A 53 5.52 -12.56 13.29
CA LYS A 53 6.61 -12.17 12.40
C LYS A 53 6.68 -10.65 12.24
N LYS A 54 7.90 -10.12 12.29
CA LYS A 54 8.16 -8.72 11.93
C LYS A 54 7.98 -8.52 10.42
N TYR A 55 7.43 -7.37 10.05
CA TYR A 55 7.21 -7.00 8.66
C TYR A 55 7.31 -5.48 8.49
N HIS A 56 7.41 -5.04 7.24
CA HIS A 56 7.34 -3.63 6.86
C HIS A 56 6.41 -3.43 5.67
N ILE A 57 5.90 -2.21 5.51
CA ILE A 57 5.30 -1.76 4.26
C ILE A 57 6.39 -1.46 3.25
N GLY A 58 6.18 -1.89 2.00
CA GLY A 58 7.20 -1.72 0.98
C GLY A 58 6.76 -1.15 -0.36
N LYS A 59 5.45 -1.09 -0.62
CA LYS A 59 4.93 -0.24 -1.69
C LYS A 59 3.50 0.19 -1.40
N ILE A 60 3.21 1.44 -1.74
CA ILE A 60 1.89 2.03 -1.80
C ILE A 60 1.63 2.42 -3.25
N PHE A 61 0.50 2.01 -3.79
CA PHE A 61 0.01 2.42 -5.09
C PHE A 61 -1.48 2.74 -5.00
N MET A 62 -1.89 3.91 -5.46
CA MET A 62 -3.26 4.39 -5.41
C MET A 62 -3.65 4.81 -6.82
N LYS A 63 -4.77 4.29 -7.32
CA LYS A 63 -5.40 4.71 -8.58
C LYS A 63 -6.80 5.21 -8.27
N LEU A 64 -6.97 6.53 -8.30
CA LEU A 64 -8.15 7.23 -7.83
C LEU A 64 -8.81 8.02 -8.96
N ASN A 65 -10.09 8.30 -8.81
CA ASN A 65 -10.79 9.29 -9.62
C ASN A 65 -10.65 10.70 -9.01
N LYS A 66 -11.19 11.72 -9.69
CA LYS A 66 -11.26 13.11 -9.18
C LYS A 66 -11.94 13.32 -7.81
N MET A 67 -12.70 12.34 -7.31
CA MET A 67 -13.28 12.38 -5.96
C MET A 67 -12.35 11.72 -4.91
N HIS A 68 -11.11 11.40 -5.30
CA HIS A 68 -10.08 10.75 -4.49
C HIS A 68 -10.50 9.34 -4.01
N LYS A 69 -11.29 8.63 -4.84
CA LYS A 69 -11.75 7.27 -4.57
C LYS A 69 -11.37 6.30 -5.69
N GLY A 70 -10.98 5.08 -5.34
CA GLY A 70 -10.58 4.06 -6.30
C GLY A 70 -9.88 2.88 -5.67
N ASP A 71 -8.94 2.29 -6.41
CA ASP A 71 -8.19 1.11 -5.98
C ASP A 71 -6.91 1.55 -5.25
N VAL A 72 -6.63 0.92 -4.12
CA VAL A 72 -5.36 1.06 -3.40
C VAL A 72 -4.74 -0.32 -3.25
N ILE A 73 -3.44 -0.41 -3.55
CA ILE A 73 -2.63 -1.60 -3.42
C ILE A 73 -1.51 -1.29 -2.44
N LEU A 74 -1.46 -2.06 -1.36
CA LEU A 74 -0.40 -2.02 -0.36
C LEU A 74 0.38 -3.33 -0.42
N THR A 75 1.70 -3.25 -0.41
CA THR A 75 2.56 -4.42 -0.34
C THR A 75 3.34 -4.43 0.96
N TYR A 76 3.35 -5.59 1.62
CA TYR A 76 4.05 -5.84 2.88
C TYR A 76 5.04 -6.99 2.70
N ALA A 77 6.20 -6.90 3.35
CA ALA A 77 7.23 -7.93 3.32
C ALA A 77 7.69 -8.32 4.72
N GLU A 78 7.92 -9.62 4.93
CA GLU A 78 8.53 -10.16 6.15
C GLU A 78 9.97 -9.63 6.31
N ASP A 79 10.32 -9.20 7.52
CA ASP A 79 11.70 -8.87 7.87
C ASP A 79 12.48 -10.18 8.10
N VAL A 80 13.32 -10.58 7.14
CA VAL A 80 14.16 -11.79 7.24
C VAL A 80 15.64 -11.44 7.14
N GLU A 81 16.46 -12.03 8.02
CA GLU A 81 17.92 -11.88 7.95
C GLU A 81 18.54 -12.70 6.81
N LYS A 82 17.94 -13.85 6.49
CA LYS A 82 18.38 -14.77 5.44
C LYS A 82 17.17 -15.44 4.79
N GLY A 83 17.21 -15.60 3.47
CA GLY A 83 16.16 -16.23 2.67
C GLY A 83 15.25 -15.22 1.95
N GLU A 84 14.29 -15.73 1.20
CA GLU A 84 13.31 -14.90 0.50
C GLU A 84 12.19 -14.48 1.46
N PRO A 85 11.88 -13.18 1.59
CA PRO A 85 10.80 -12.72 2.45
C PRO A 85 9.45 -13.17 1.91
N ASN A 86 8.52 -13.50 2.80
CA ASN A 86 7.12 -13.66 2.40
C ASN A 86 6.54 -12.27 2.11
N VAL A 87 5.98 -12.10 0.92
CA VAL A 87 5.35 -10.84 0.49
C VAL A 87 3.85 -11.01 0.41
N TYR A 88 3.11 -10.04 0.92
CA TYR A 88 1.66 -9.99 0.88
C TYR A 88 1.18 -8.71 0.21
N GLU A 89 0.12 -8.84 -0.58
CA GLU A 89 -0.56 -7.74 -1.25
C GLU A 89 -1.95 -7.58 -0.65
N ALA A 90 -2.25 -6.37 -0.17
CA ALA A 90 -3.60 -5.96 0.19
C ALA A 90 -4.17 -5.10 -0.94
N LYS A 91 -5.32 -5.50 -1.49
CA LYS A 91 -6.11 -4.69 -2.42
C LYS A 91 -7.32 -4.12 -1.70
N ILE A 92 -7.50 -2.82 -1.82
CA ILE A 92 -8.55 -2.04 -1.16
C ILE A 92 -9.37 -1.30 -2.23
N ASP A 93 -10.69 -1.37 -2.12
CA ASP A 93 -11.64 -0.56 -2.89
C ASP A 93 -12.16 0.57 -1.98
N THR A 94 -11.62 1.77 -2.14
CA THR A 94 -11.98 2.92 -1.27
C THR A 94 -13.35 3.50 -1.62
N LYS A 95 -13.93 3.16 -2.79
CA LYS A 95 -15.32 3.51 -3.14
C LYS A 95 -16.30 2.68 -2.32
N LYS A 96 -16.01 1.38 -2.17
CA LYS A 96 -16.80 0.49 -1.32
C LYS A 96 -16.45 0.58 0.16
N GLY A 97 -15.26 1.08 0.49
CA GLY A 97 -14.72 1.08 1.85
C GLY A 97 -14.50 -0.34 2.32
N GLN A 98 -13.74 -1.12 1.56
CA GLN A 98 -13.44 -2.49 1.93
C GLN A 98 -12.07 -2.92 1.43
N ILE A 99 -11.48 -3.88 2.13
CA ILE A 99 -10.37 -4.68 1.66
C ILE A 99 -10.96 -5.80 0.80
N ASP A 100 -10.67 -5.78 -0.51
CA ASP A 100 -11.10 -6.83 -1.42
C ASP A 100 -10.39 -8.14 -1.10
N TYR A 101 -9.06 -8.08 -0.94
CA TYR A 101 -8.26 -9.21 -0.51
C TYR A 101 -6.95 -8.82 0.16
N ILE A 102 -6.43 -9.73 0.97
CA ILE A 102 -5.01 -9.82 1.35
C ILE A 102 -4.55 -11.22 0.94
N LYS A 103 -3.53 -11.30 0.10
CA LYS A 103 -3.00 -12.57 -0.41
C LYS A 103 -1.49 -12.58 -0.41
N LYS A 104 -0.92 -13.77 -0.25
CA LYS A 104 0.51 -13.99 -0.44
C LYS A 104 0.87 -13.87 -1.92
N LEU A 105 1.87 -13.08 -2.26
CA LEU A 105 2.43 -13.06 -3.61
C LEU A 105 3.34 -14.28 -3.82
N GLY A 106 3.27 -14.88 -5.01
CA GLY A 106 4.10 -16.02 -5.36
C GLY A 106 5.59 -15.65 -5.42
N ARG A 107 6.48 -16.62 -5.20
CA ARG A 107 7.96 -16.42 -5.23
C ARG A 107 8.48 -15.79 -6.53
N ASN A 108 7.77 -16.00 -7.64
CA ASN A 108 8.11 -15.41 -8.94
C ASN A 108 7.54 -14.00 -9.14
N SER A 109 6.97 -13.36 -8.11
CA SER A 109 6.52 -11.99 -8.24
C SER A 109 7.73 -11.10 -8.47
N LYS A 110 7.73 -10.30 -9.54
CA LYS A 110 8.80 -9.32 -9.82
C LYS A 110 8.83 -8.15 -8.80
N ILE A 111 8.03 -8.25 -7.74
CA ILE A 111 7.87 -7.22 -6.72
C ILE A 111 8.83 -7.56 -5.60
N ASN A 112 9.89 -6.75 -5.47
CA ASN A 112 10.76 -6.72 -4.30
C ASN A 112 10.43 -5.44 -3.54
N PRO A 113 9.54 -5.48 -2.53
CA PRO A 113 9.14 -4.28 -1.81
C PRO A 113 10.36 -3.74 -1.08
N GLY A 114 10.68 -2.46 -1.27
CA GLY A 114 11.67 -1.80 -0.42
C GLY A 114 11.15 -1.69 1.00
N LYS A 115 11.97 -1.21 1.94
CA LYS A 115 11.44 -0.74 3.22
C LYS A 115 11.03 0.72 3.06
N ILE A 116 9.81 1.04 3.45
CA ILE A 116 9.32 2.43 3.51
C ILE A 116 9.28 2.87 4.98
N GLY A 117 9.96 3.97 5.28
CA GLY A 117 9.99 4.67 6.57
C GLY A 117 8.72 5.48 6.82
N PHE A 118 7.56 4.82 6.74
CA PHE A 118 6.26 5.47 6.75
C PHE A 118 5.98 6.33 8.00
N SER A 119 6.62 6.00 9.13
CA SER A 119 6.58 6.78 10.37
C SER A 119 7.23 8.16 10.26
N ASP A 120 8.22 8.29 9.38
CA ASP A 120 9.07 9.47 9.30
C ASP A 120 8.53 10.50 8.30
N TRP A 121 7.52 10.10 7.51
CA TRP A 121 6.88 10.93 6.52
C TRP A 121 6.04 12.01 7.17
N LYS A 122 6.26 13.27 6.78
CA LYS A 122 5.42 14.40 7.18
C LYS A 122 4.33 14.70 6.15
N VAL A 123 4.60 14.36 4.89
CA VAL A 123 3.67 14.54 3.76
C VAL A 123 3.01 13.20 3.44
N ASP A 124 1.70 13.13 3.67
CA ASP A 124 0.88 11.98 3.27
C ASP A 124 0.39 12.15 1.82
N SER A 125 -0.24 11.11 1.26
CA SER A 125 -0.69 11.09 -0.13
C SER A 125 -1.66 12.22 -0.49
N THR A 126 -2.53 12.63 0.44
CA THR A 126 -3.43 13.77 0.22
C THR A 126 -2.70 15.10 0.15
N ASP A 127 -1.58 15.25 0.85
CA ASP A 127 -0.79 16.47 0.81
C ASP A 127 0.10 16.49 -0.42
N ALA A 128 0.68 15.35 -0.81
CA ALA A 128 1.37 15.20 -2.08
C ALA A 128 0.47 15.55 -3.28
N LEU A 129 -0.81 15.13 -3.24
CA LEU A 129 -1.81 15.51 -4.23
C LEU A 129 -2.05 17.03 -4.26
N LYS A 130 -2.19 17.68 -3.10
CA LYS A 130 -2.37 19.14 -3.02
C LYS A 130 -1.16 19.87 -3.59
N ILE A 131 0.05 19.49 -3.18
CA ILE A 131 1.31 20.06 -3.70
C ILE A 131 1.32 19.95 -5.22
N THR A 132 1.04 18.77 -5.77
CA THR A 132 1.02 18.55 -7.22
C THR A 132 -0.04 19.40 -7.93
N THR A 133 -1.23 19.51 -7.35
CA THR A 133 -2.31 20.32 -7.92
C THR A 133 -1.90 21.79 -7.99
N SER A 134 -1.32 22.33 -6.92
CA SER A 134 -0.86 23.72 -6.86
C SER A 134 0.29 24.05 -7.80
N LEU A 135 1.09 23.07 -8.24
CA LEU A 135 2.13 23.31 -9.25
C LEU A 135 1.57 23.67 -10.63
N PHE A 136 0.32 23.30 -10.91
CA PHE A 136 -0.27 23.39 -12.26
C PHE A 136 -1.59 24.17 -12.29
N GLU A 137 -2.11 24.62 -11.15
CA GLU A 137 -3.43 25.26 -11.06
C GLU A 137 -3.57 26.56 -11.86
N ASP A 138 -2.44 27.25 -12.11
CA ASP A 138 -2.38 28.48 -12.91
C ASP A 138 -2.32 28.23 -14.42
N LEU A 139 -2.20 26.98 -14.89
CA LEU A 139 -2.23 26.67 -16.32
C LEU A 139 -3.68 26.75 -16.81
N GLU A 140 -3.91 27.54 -17.87
CA GLU A 140 -5.25 27.81 -18.42
C GLU A 140 -6.02 26.53 -18.79
N ASP A 141 -5.30 25.48 -19.17
CA ASP A 141 -5.87 24.20 -19.58
C ASP A 141 -5.70 23.10 -18.53
N PHE A 142 -5.39 23.43 -17.27
CA PHE A 142 -5.27 22.44 -16.21
C PHE A 142 -6.62 21.80 -15.86
N GLN A 143 -6.69 20.49 -16.09
CA GLN A 143 -7.78 19.64 -15.64
C GLN A 143 -7.28 18.21 -15.49
N TYR A 144 -7.96 17.41 -14.67
CA TYR A 144 -7.71 15.98 -14.55
C TYR A 144 -8.98 15.23 -14.12
N ASP A 145 -9.04 13.94 -14.44
CA ASP A 145 -10.14 13.03 -14.06
C ASP A 145 -9.66 11.77 -13.32
N SER A 146 -8.37 11.44 -13.47
CA SER A 146 -7.70 10.30 -12.87
C SER A 146 -6.45 10.74 -12.13
N ILE A 147 -6.18 10.10 -11.00
CA ILE A 147 -5.03 10.35 -10.14
C ILE A 147 -4.32 9.01 -9.92
N THR A 148 -3.00 9.00 -10.11
CA THR A 148 -2.12 7.92 -9.64
C THR A 148 -1.20 8.48 -8.57
N ILE A 149 -1.09 7.82 -7.42
CA ILE A 149 -0.13 8.15 -6.38
C ILE A 149 0.63 6.88 -6.03
N GLN A 150 1.96 6.91 -6.08
CA GLN A 150 2.76 5.76 -5.69
C GLN A 150 3.98 6.18 -4.88
N SER A 151 4.34 5.33 -3.92
CA SER A 151 5.62 5.42 -3.24
C SER A 151 6.67 4.65 -4.04
N ASN A 152 7.84 5.24 -4.24
CA ASN A 152 9.00 4.53 -4.74
C ASN A 152 10.16 4.64 -3.75
N ASN A 153 10.91 3.57 -3.57
CA ASN A 153 12.21 3.62 -2.90
C ASN A 153 13.26 3.50 -4.00
N MET A 154 13.94 4.61 -4.31
CA MET A 154 14.99 4.59 -5.32
C MET A 154 16.17 3.78 -4.77
N TYR A 155 16.28 2.53 -5.21
CA TYR A 155 17.19 1.48 -4.72
C TYR A 155 18.68 1.90 -4.65
N LYS A 156 19.07 2.96 -5.38
CA LYS A 156 20.44 3.49 -5.38
C LYS A 156 20.67 4.70 -4.48
N GLU A 157 19.61 5.40 -4.08
CA GLU A 157 19.73 6.68 -3.35
C GLU A 157 19.15 6.64 -1.93
N LYS A 158 18.48 5.54 -1.53
CA LYS A 158 17.75 5.45 -0.24
C LYS A 158 16.70 6.56 -0.04
N HIS A 159 16.34 7.27 -1.10
CA HIS A 159 15.30 8.27 -1.06
C HIS A 159 13.97 7.63 -1.42
N GLU A 160 13.05 7.73 -0.47
CA GLU A 160 11.65 7.45 -0.66
C GLU A 160 11.01 8.68 -1.28
N ILE A 161 10.17 8.50 -2.30
CA ILE A 161 9.47 9.59 -2.98
C ILE A 161 7.99 9.25 -3.15
N TRP A 162 7.16 10.29 -3.09
CA TRP A 162 5.84 10.27 -3.70
C TRP A 162 5.98 10.61 -5.18
N ILE A 163 5.41 9.78 -6.04
CA ILE A 163 5.17 10.11 -7.44
C ILE A 163 3.66 10.31 -7.58
N VAL A 164 3.26 11.51 -7.98
CA VAL A 164 1.85 11.87 -8.21
C VAL A 164 1.67 12.15 -9.68
N GLU A 165 0.65 11.54 -10.29
CA GLU A 165 0.26 11.78 -11.68
C GLU A 165 -1.23 12.15 -11.74
N LEU A 166 -1.53 13.28 -12.36
CA LEU A 166 -2.89 13.77 -12.65
C LEU A 166 -3.11 13.66 -14.15
N TYR A 167 -4.09 12.86 -14.57
CA TYR A 167 -4.36 12.61 -15.98
C TYR A 167 -5.70 13.19 -16.42
N SER A 168 -5.69 13.87 -17.56
CA SER A 168 -6.87 14.37 -18.28
C SER A 168 -7.14 13.47 -19.49
N SER A 169 -8.23 12.70 -19.45
CA SER A 169 -8.63 11.88 -20.59
C SER A 169 -9.08 12.73 -21.78
N THR A 170 -9.67 13.90 -21.53
CA THR A 170 -10.14 14.83 -22.57
C THR A 170 -8.98 15.44 -23.34
N GLN A 171 -7.91 15.86 -22.66
CA GLN A 171 -6.75 16.48 -23.29
C GLN A 171 -5.65 15.50 -23.65
N LYS A 172 -5.74 14.25 -23.15
CA LYS A 172 -4.65 13.27 -23.17
C LYS A 172 -3.36 13.87 -22.60
N LYS A 173 -3.48 14.55 -21.47
CA LYS A 173 -2.36 15.20 -20.78
C LYS A 173 -2.15 14.59 -19.42
N LYS A 174 -0.89 14.45 -19.03
CA LYS A 174 -0.47 14.01 -17.71
C LYS A 174 0.38 15.08 -17.06
N TYR A 175 -0.04 15.54 -15.89
CA TYR A 175 0.72 16.42 -15.00
C TYR A 175 1.31 15.56 -13.89
N TRP A 176 2.59 15.71 -13.58
CA TRP A 176 3.22 14.83 -12.60
C TRP A 176 4.25 15.57 -11.76
N SER A 177 4.52 15.02 -10.57
CA SER A 177 5.55 15.49 -9.65
C SER A 177 6.21 14.34 -8.90
N GLU A 178 7.45 14.57 -8.49
CA GLU A 178 8.20 13.75 -7.53
C GLU A 178 8.43 14.56 -6.26
N ILE A 179 7.94 14.08 -5.13
CA ILE A 179 7.88 14.82 -3.87
C ILE A 179 8.58 14.01 -2.76
N ASP A 180 9.45 14.68 -2.01
CA ASP A 180 10.02 14.16 -0.78
C ASP A 180 8.92 14.00 0.30
N PRO A 181 8.64 12.79 0.80
CA PRO A 181 7.62 12.58 1.80
C PRO A 181 8.00 13.11 3.20
N VAL A 182 9.27 13.38 3.46
CA VAL A 182 9.77 13.91 4.75
C VAL A 182 9.67 15.44 4.79
N THR A 183 10.04 16.11 3.70
CA THR A 183 10.14 17.58 3.65
C THR A 183 9.02 18.26 2.86
N GLY A 184 8.38 17.54 1.93
CA GLY A 184 7.46 18.12 0.95
C GLY A 184 8.14 18.85 -0.19
N ALA A 185 9.48 18.81 -0.28
CA ALA A 185 10.21 19.38 -1.40
C ALA A 185 9.85 18.65 -2.70
N VAL A 186 9.63 19.41 -3.76
CA VAL A 186 9.43 18.88 -5.12
C VAL A 186 10.80 18.69 -5.76
N TYR A 187 11.15 17.46 -6.09
CA TYR A 187 12.40 17.13 -6.77
C TYR A 187 12.32 17.37 -8.27
N ASP A 188 11.22 16.96 -8.88
CA ASP A 188 10.96 17.15 -10.30
C ASP A 188 9.44 17.25 -10.54
N SER A 189 9.07 17.87 -11.65
CA SER A 189 7.69 17.97 -12.09
C SER A 189 7.60 18.25 -13.58
N GLY A 190 6.51 17.83 -14.22
CA GLY A 190 6.34 18.09 -15.64
C GLY A 190 4.96 17.80 -16.19
N VAL A 191 4.82 18.09 -17.48
CA VAL A 191 3.62 17.81 -18.28
C VAL A 191 4.02 16.95 -19.46
N SER A 192 3.29 15.87 -19.72
CA SER A 192 3.47 15.01 -20.89
C SER A 192 2.15 14.78 -21.65
N GLN A 193 2.25 14.47 -22.94
CA GLN A 193 1.13 14.09 -23.82
C GLN A 193 1.12 12.58 -24.08
#